data_AF-A0A2B0TUY5-F1
#
_entry.id   AF-A0A2B0TUY5-F1
#
_cell.length_a   1.000
_cell.length_b   1.000
_cell.length_c   1.000
_cell.angle_alpha   90.00
_cell.angle_beta   90.00
_cell.angle_gamma   90.00
#
_symmetry.space_group_name_H-M   'P 1'
#
loop_
_entity.id
_entity.type
_entity.pdbx_description
1 polymer ?
#
loop_
_entity_poly.entity_id
_entity_poly.type
_entity_poly.pdbx_seq_one_letter_code
_entity_poly.pdbx_strand_id
1 'polypeptide(L)'
;MNKEKLLQELNNLQYSDNFVDDYINDEKIDKKKINRTKEVVTKTILMKRCHEVVQEESQGSEEVLYSMFTENPRVKNWQTGTAMTLGVGVLAMNFGINNVLIVTNKRLYVFFVDRYYNEVDLKVCLLNDIASMKTILDRKGGSEFLYIKYKNDKEYVLLGNADDYRELFQIVAGLKIASGIELRLQDKKLKRQLTLKRSVFNIIMYSLVIYFMYKAYINFIPH
;
A
#
# COMPACT_ATOMS: atom_id res chain seq x y z
N MET A 1 20.82 8.69 -2.38
CA MET A 1 20.53 9.65 -1.29
C MET A 1 21.80 10.42 -0.92
N ASN A 2 21.76 11.76 -0.85
CA ASN A 2 22.90 12.56 -0.40
C ASN A 2 23.05 12.44 1.13
N LYS A 3 24.23 12.01 1.59
CA LYS A 3 24.52 11.69 3.00
C LYS A 3 24.32 12.89 3.91
N GLU A 4 24.68 14.09 3.44
CA GLU A 4 24.58 15.34 4.20
C GLU A 4 23.12 15.76 4.45
N LYS A 5 22.26 15.64 3.44
CA LYS A 5 20.82 15.94 3.55
C LYS A 5 20.15 15.04 4.60
N LEU A 6 20.48 13.73 4.61
CA LEU A 6 19.96 12.80 5.62
C LEU A 6 20.41 13.18 7.03
N LEU A 7 21.69 13.52 7.22
CA LEU A 7 22.22 13.91 8.53
C LEU A 7 21.53 15.18 9.05
N GLN A 8 21.25 16.13 8.17
CA GLN A 8 20.53 17.34 8.54
C GLN A 8 19.07 17.06 8.91
N GLU A 9 18.38 16.20 8.16
CA GLU A 9 17.01 15.76 8.50
C GLU A 9 16.95 15.03 9.84
N LEU A 10 17.94 14.18 10.13
CA LEU A 10 18.06 13.46 11.41
C LEU A 10 18.22 14.42 12.60
N ASN A 11 19.04 15.46 12.47
CA ASN A 11 19.24 16.47 13.52
C ASN A 11 17.97 17.28 13.82
N ASN A 12 17.06 17.37 12.85
CA ASN A 12 15.82 18.15 12.99
C ASN A 12 14.64 17.32 13.53
N LEU A 13 14.83 16.03 13.81
CA LEU A 13 13.77 15.18 14.36
C LEU A 13 13.58 15.46 15.86
N GLN A 14 12.37 15.86 16.24
CA GLN A 14 11.92 15.89 17.63
C GLN A 14 11.20 14.57 17.94
N TYR A 15 11.61 13.90 19.00
CA TYR A 15 10.99 12.66 19.48
C TYR A 15 9.94 12.99 20.54
N SER A 16 8.88 12.19 20.62
CA SER A 16 7.89 12.35 21.70
C SER A 16 8.45 11.90 23.04
N ASP A 17 7.98 12.51 24.12
CA ASP A 17 8.44 12.22 25.49
C ASP A 17 8.28 10.73 25.83
N ASN A 18 7.15 10.12 25.46
CA ASN A 18 6.93 8.67 25.62
C ASN A 18 7.97 7.81 24.90
N PHE A 19 8.44 8.24 23.73
CA PHE A 19 9.48 7.52 22.99
C PHE A 19 10.85 7.72 23.64
N VAL A 20 11.10 8.84 24.30
CA VAL A 20 12.35 9.11 25.02
C VAL A 20 12.39 8.35 26.35
N ASP A 21 11.26 8.31 27.07
CA ASP A 21 11.11 7.62 28.36
C ASP A 21 11.28 6.10 28.24
N ASP A 22 10.76 5.50 27.16
CA ASP A 22 10.96 4.09 26.85
C ASP A 22 12.45 3.72 26.68
N TYR A 23 13.30 4.69 26.29
CA TYR A 23 14.74 4.47 26.10
C TYR A 23 15.58 4.82 27.33
N ILE A 24 15.19 5.83 28.11
CA ILE A 24 15.91 6.23 29.32
C ILE A 24 15.83 5.13 30.39
N ASN A 25 14.71 4.41 30.46
CA ASN A 25 14.46 3.38 31.47
C ASN A 25 15.02 1.99 31.13
N ASP A 26 15.72 1.83 30.01
CA ASP A 26 16.15 0.53 29.50
C ASP A 26 17.67 0.32 29.62
N GLU A 27 18.10 -0.59 30.49
CA GLU A 27 19.53 -0.88 30.74
C GLU A 27 20.26 -1.55 29.56
N LYS A 28 19.54 -2.03 28.53
CA LYS A 28 20.14 -2.73 27.38
C LYS A 28 19.46 -2.40 26.05
N ILE A 29 20.22 -1.74 25.18
CA ILE A 29 19.86 -1.52 23.78
C ILE A 29 20.23 -2.80 22.99
N ASP A 30 19.23 -3.51 22.49
CA ASP A 30 19.43 -4.67 21.62
C ASP A 30 19.30 -4.33 20.12
N LYS A 31 19.74 -5.25 19.26
CA LYS A 31 19.68 -5.09 17.80
C LYS A 31 18.25 -4.91 17.26
N LYS A 32 17.25 -5.45 17.96
CA LYS A 32 15.84 -5.39 17.55
C LYS A 32 15.27 -4.00 17.81
N LYS A 33 15.59 -3.39 18.95
CA LYS A 33 15.25 -1.99 19.28
C LYS A 33 15.93 -1.01 18.32
N ILE A 34 17.23 -1.18 18.05
CA ILE A 34 17.94 -0.38 17.05
C ILE A 34 17.24 -0.41 15.69
N ASN A 35 16.82 -1.60 15.25
CA ASN A 35 16.14 -1.74 13.96
C ASN A 35 14.76 -1.06 13.96
N ARG A 36 13.99 -1.16 15.05
CA ARG A 36 12.70 -0.45 15.19
C ARG A 36 12.88 1.06 15.13
N THR A 37 13.86 1.61 15.85
CA THR A 37 14.14 3.07 15.80
C THR A 37 14.53 3.52 14.41
N LYS A 38 15.42 2.77 13.75
CA LYS A 38 15.79 3.06 12.36
C LYS A 38 14.55 3.07 11.45
N GLU A 39 13.64 2.12 11.63
CA GLU A 39 12.40 2.08 10.86
C GLU A 39 11.50 3.30 11.11
N VAL A 40 11.27 3.66 12.38
CA VAL A 40 10.46 4.83 12.77
C VAL A 40 11.05 6.12 12.20
N VAL A 41 12.34 6.35 12.43
CA VAL A 41 13.08 7.53 11.95
C VAL A 41 13.00 7.64 10.42
N THR A 42 13.22 6.52 9.73
CA THR A 42 13.21 6.51 8.26
C THR A 42 11.81 6.79 7.72
N LYS A 43 10.77 6.25 8.35
CA LYS A 43 9.38 6.56 8.04
C LYS A 43 9.12 8.06 8.21
N THR A 44 9.44 8.65 9.36
CA THR A 44 9.23 10.09 9.60
C THR A 44 9.89 10.97 8.54
N ILE A 45 11.15 10.68 8.20
CA ILE A 45 11.88 11.41 7.14
C ILE A 45 11.17 11.26 5.78
N LEU A 46 10.77 10.05 5.42
CA LEU A 46 10.05 9.79 4.17
C LEU A 46 8.73 10.57 4.12
N MET A 47 7.95 10.57 5.20
CA MET A 47 6.68 11.30 5.26
C MET A 47 6.91 12.80 5.03
N LYS A 48 7.90 13.38 5.71
CA LYS A 48 8.25 14.80 5.56
C LYS A 48 8.57 15.17 4.11
N ARG A 49 9.39 14.36 3.44
CA ARG A 49 9.72 14.57 2.02
C ARG A 49 8.49 14.46 1.11
N CYS A 50 7.62 13.48 1.35
CA CYS A 50 6.38 13.36 0.57
C CYS A 50 5.48 14.58 0.78
N HIS A 51 5.40 15.12 2.00
CA HIS A 51 4.68 16.36 2.29
C HIS A 51 5.29 17.57 1.56
N GLU A 52 6.62 17.69 1.53
CA GLU A 52 7.32 18.75 0.78
C GLU A 52 6.96 18.68 -0.71
N VAL A 53 7.00 17.49 -1.34
CA VAL A 53 6.60 17.32 -2.75
C VAL A 53 5.14 17.70 -2.96
N VAL A 54 4.23 17.27 -2.08
CA VAL A 54 2.81 17.65 -2.19
C VAL A 54 2.62 19.16 -2.05
N GLN A 55 3.39 19.83 -1.19
CA GLN A 55 3.33 21.29 -1.03
C GLN A 55 3.88 22.05 -2.24
N GLU A 56 4.91 21.53 -2.90
CA GLU A 56 5.45 22.11 -4.13
C GLU A 56 4.48 21.94 -5.32
N GLU A 57 3.78 20.80 -5.39
CA GLU A 57 2.81 20.49 -6.45
C GLU A 57 1.39 21.02 -6.18
N SER A 58 1.09 21.43 -4.94
CA SER A 58 -0.24 21.87 -4.55
C SER A 58 -0.56 23.22 -5.20
N GLN A 59 -1.75 23.31 -5.78
CA GLN A 59 -2.19 24.53 -6.46
C GLN A 59 -3.31 25.23 -5.68
N GLY A 60 -3.05 26.46 -5.27
CA GLY A 60 -4.00 27.33 -4.59
C GLY A 60 -4.34 26.84 -3.19
N SER A 61 -5.63 26.73 -2.88
CA SER A 61 -6.15 26.32 -1.55
C SER A 61 -6.09 24.81 -1.28
N GLU A 62 -5.10 24.10 -1.81
CA GLU A 62 -4.98 22.65 -1.61
C GLU A 62 -4.22 22.34 -0.32
N GLU A 63 -4.86 21.59 0.58
CA GLU A 63 -4.36 21.30 1.92
C GLU A 63 -4.30 19.79 2.15
N VAL A 64 -3.22 19.33 2.78
CA VAL A 64 -3.07 17.94 3.23
C VAL A 64 -3.99 17.69 4.42
N LEU A 65 -4.89 16.71 4.28
CA LEU A 65 -5.88 16.35 5.30
C LEU A 65 -5.49 15.07 6.03
N TYR A 66 -4.85 14.15 5.34
CA TYR A 66 -4.45 12.87 5.90
C TYR A 66 -3.21 12.33 5.21
N SER A 67 -2.38 11.61 5.96
CA SER A 67 -1.28 10.85 5.38
C SER A 67 -1.01 9.60 6.19
N MET A 68 -0.78 8.48 5.49
CA MET A 68 -0.51 7.19 6.13
C MET A 68 0.56 6.40 5.38
N PHE A 69 1.26 5.54 6.12
CA PHE A 69 2.10 4.52 5.52
C PHE A 69 1.23 3.37 5.03
N THR A 70 1.53 2.92 3.83
CA THR A 70 0.98 1.69 3.27
C THR A 70 2.12 0.81 2.81
N GLU A 71 1.90 -0.49 2.81
CA GLU A 71 2.86 -1.45 2.30
C GLU A 71 2.42 -1.92 0.91
N ASN A 72 3.38 -2.38 0.12
CA ASN A 72 3.02 -3.10 -1.09
C ASN A 72 2.62 -4.54 -0.71
N PRO A 73 1.45 -5.03 -1.15
CA PRO A 73 1.03 -6.42 -1.03
C PRO A 73 2.09 -7.46 -1.44
N ARG A 74 3.04 -7.08 -2.29
CA ARG A 74 4.06 -7.96 -2.87
C ARG A 74 5.18 -8.37 -1.91
N VAL A 75 5.46 -7.61 -0.85
CA VAL A 75 6.73 -7.74 -0.11
C VAL A 75 6.63 -8.64 1.13
N LYS A 76 5.48 -8.69 1.81
CA LYS A 76 5.28 -9.61 2.93
C LYS A 76 4.81 -10.98 2.42
N ASN A 77 5.76 -11.82 2.04
CA ASN A 77 5.65 -13.29 1.96
C ASN A 77 4.43 -13.88 1.20
N TRP A 78 4.68 -14.57 0.08
CA TRP A 78 3.73 -15.46 -0.61
C TRP A 78 2.47 -14.79 -1.23
N GLN A 79 2.22 -13.50 -0.99
CA GLN A 79 1.06 -12.82 -1.55
C GLN A 79 1.21 -12.44 -3.02
N THR A 80 2.36 -12.64 -3.67
CA THR A 80 2.47 -12.59 -5.14
C THR A 80 1.55 -13.62 -5.79
N GLY A 81 1.48 -14.83 -5.21
CA GLY A 81 0.56 -15.87 -5.66
C GLY A 81 -0.90 -15.52 -5.34
N THR A 82 -1.20 -14.96 -4.18
CA THR A 82 -2.56 -14.56 -3.81
C THR A 82 -3.05 -13.34 -4.61
N ALA A 83 -2.24 -12.31 -4.80
CA ALA A 83 -2.55 -11.16 -5.64
C ALA A 83 -2.66 -11.53 -7.13
N MET A 84 -1.74 -12.34 -7.67
CA MET A 84 -1.87 -12.88 -9.04
C MET A 84 -3.12 -13.77 -9.19
N THR A 85 -3.37 -14.68 -8.25
CA THR A 85 -4.55 -15.57 -8.30
C THR A 85 -5.88 -14.81 -8.13
N LEU A 86 -5.94 -13.73 -7.34
CA LEU A 86 -7.13 -12.90 -7.21
C LEU A 86 -7.37 -11.97 -8.44
N GLY A 87 -6.52 -12.01 -9.46
CA GLY A 87 -6.58 -11.12 -10.64
C GLY A 87 -6.10 -9.70 -10.37
N VAL A 88 -5.45 -9.47 -9.23
CA VAL A 88 -4.89 -8.20 -8.78
C VAL A 88 -3.42 -8.05 -9.20
N GLY A 89 -2.74 -9.15 -9.53
CA GLY A 89 -1.32 -9.17 -9.86
C GLY A 89 -0.91 -8.42 -11.13
N VAL A 90 -1.85 -8.17 -12.05
CA VAL A 90 -1.64 -7.28 -13.22
C VAL A 90 -1.86 -5.81 -12.82
N LEU A 91 -2.67 -5.55 -11.80
CA LEU A 91 -3.05 -4.21 -11.31
C LEU A 91 -2.07 -3.67 -10.24
N ALA A 92 -1.34 -4.57 -9.57
CA ALA A 92 -0.30 -4.28 -8.58
C ALA A 92 1.11 -4.13 -9.18
N MET A 93 1.23 -3.78 -10.48
CA MET A 93 2.49 -3.55 -11.18
C MET A 93 3.15 -2.21 -10.82
N ASN A 94 3.19 -1.84 -9.54
CA ASN A 94 3.99 -0.70 -9.10
C ASN A 94 5.14 -1.20 -8.24
N PHE A 95 6.35 -0.74 -8.55
CA PHE A 95 7.64 -1.26 -8.05
C PHE A 95 8.01 -0.81 -6.62
N GLY A 96 7.10 -0.16 -5.89
CA GLY A 96 7.34 0.26 -4.50
C GLY A 96 7.26 -0.92 -3.52
N ILE A 97 8.16 -0.98 -2.55
CA ILE A 97 8.15 -1.95 -1.44
C ILE A 97 7.37 -1.37 -0.25
N ASN A 98 7.58 -0.08 -0.01
CA ASN A 98 6.82 0.75 0.91
C ASN A 98 6.12 1.85 0.12
N ASN A 99 4.97 2.30 0.62
CA ASN A 99 4.18 3.32 -0.02
C ASN A 99 3.74 4.38 1.00
N VAL A 100 3.54 5.61 0.54
CA VAL A 100 2.91 6.68 1.34
C VAL A 100 1.66 7.14 0.61
N LEU A 101 0.54 7.10 1.32
CA LEU A 101 -0.73 7.62 0.84
C LEU A 101 -0.96 8.98 1.47
N ILE A 102 -1.17 10.02 0.66
CA ILE A 102 -1.52 11.36 1.14
C ILE A 102 -2.83 11.79 0.48
N VAL A 103 -3.77 12.26 1.30
CA VAL A 103 -5.06 12.81 0.86
C VAL A 103 -5.05 14.30 1.11
N THR A 104 -5.37 15.06 0.07
CA THR A 104 -5.67 16.48 0.18
C THR A 104 -7.18 16.71 0.04
N ASN A 105 -7.62 17.95 0.22
CA ASN A 105 -9.00 18.34 -0.07
C ASN A 105 -9.40 18.22 -1.57
N LYS A 106 -8.46 17.90 -2.48
CA LYS A 106 -8.71 17.79 -3.93
C LYS A 106 -8.22 16.48 -4.55
N ARG A 107 -7.09 15.95 -4.09
CA ARG A 107 -6.33 14.87 -4.73
C ARG A 107 -5.94 13.77 -3.75
N LEU A 108 -5.64 12.62 -4.34
CA LEU A 108 -5.01 11.48 -3.70
C LEU A 108 -3.62 11.30 -4.32
N TYR A 109 -2.61 11.28 -3.47
CA TYR A 109 -1.22 11.02 -3.84
C TYR A 109 -0.80 9.65 -3.30
N VAL A 110 -0.17 8.84 -4.15
CA VAL A 110 0.42 7.56 -3.78
C VAL A 110 1.89 7.56 -4.19
N PHE A 111 2.77 7.67 -3.20
CA PHE A 111 4.21 7.57 -3.39
C PHE A 111 4.63 6.11 -3.30
N PHE A 112 5.41 5.65 -4.27
CA PHE A 112 6.02 4.32 -4.30
C PHE A 112 7.49 4.44 -3.98
N VAL A 113 7.95 3.64 -3.03
CA VAL A 113 9.29 3.79 -2.48
C VAL A 113 9.99 2.44 -2.42
N ASP A 114 11.25 2.39 -2.83
CA ASP A 114 12.05 1.15 -2.80
C ASP A 114 12.43 0.74 -1.36
N ARG A 115 13.13 -0.40 -1.22
CA ARG A 115 13.64 -0.89 0.08
C ARG A 115 14.64 0.06 0.75
N TYR A 116 15.17 1.02 0.01
CA TYR A 116 16.13 2.03 0.47
C TYR A 116 15.47 3.39 0.69
N TYR A 117 14.14 3.44 0.63
CA TYR A 117 13.35 4.64 0.83
C TYR A 117 13.60 5.74 -0.23
N ASN A 118 14.06 5.36 -1.42
CA ASN A 118 14.09 6.25 -2.58
C ASN A 118 12.75 6.20 -3.31
N GLU A 119 12.28 7.36 -3.75
CA GLU A 119 11.10 7.48 -4.59
C GLU A 119 11.33 6.74 -5.93
N VAL A 120 10.35 5.92 -6.30
CA VAL A 120 10.36 5.09 -7.51
C VAL A 120 9.30 5.55 -8.50
N ASP A 121 8.13 5.92 -7.98
CA ASP A 121 6.97 6.34 -8.77
C ASP A 121 6.04 7.19 -7.89
N LEU A 122 5.27 8.08 -8.51
CA LEU A 122 4.25 8.91 -7.85
C LEU A 122 2.97 8.86 -8.69
N LYS A 123 1.88 8.41 -8.08
CA LYS A 123 0.55 8.48 -8.69
C LYS A 123 -0.29 9.54 -8.03
N VAL A 124 -0.66 10.55 -8.82
CA VAL A 124 -1.54 11.65 -8.42
C VAL A 124 -2.89 11.48 -9.12
N CYS A 125 -3.98 11.55 -8.36
CA CYS A 125 -5.34 11.43 -8.89
C CYS A 125 -6.26 12.45 -8.25
N LEU A 126 -7.17 13.05 -9.01
CA LEU A 126 -8.23 13.86 -8.42
C LEU A 126 -9.23 12.95 -7.70
N LEU A 127 -9.75 13.41 -6.56
CA LEU A 127 -10.72 12.63 -5.78
C LEU A 127 -12.00 12.35 -6.59
N ASN A 128 -12.42 13.28 -7.43
CA ASN A 128 -13.61 13.11 -8.28
C ASN A 128 -13.40 12.10 -9.43
N ASP A 129 -12.17 11.68 -9.73
CA ASP A 129 -11.88 10.63 -10.72
C ASP A 129 -11.97 9.22 -10.12
N ILE A 130 -12.11 9.13 -8.81
CA ILE A 130 -12.25 7.86 -8.09
C ILE A 130 -13.72 7.46 -8.11
N ALA A 131 -13.98 6.23 -8.54
CA ALA A 131 -15.33 5.65 -8.57
C ALA A 131 -15.65 4.96 -7.24
N SER A 132 -14.69 4.23 -6.65
CA SER A 132 -14.91 3.57 -5.37
C SER A 132 -13.61 3.32 -4.60
N MET A 133 -13.69 3.37 -3.27
CA MET A 133 -12.66 2.86 -2.36
C MET A 133 -13.25 1.77 -1.47
N LYS A 134 -12.65 0.59 -1.44
CA LYS A 134 -13.18 -0.57 -0.73
C LYS A 134 -12.09 -1.30 0.02
N THR A 135 -12.31 -1.65 1.28
CA THR A 135 -11.35 -2.48 2.03
C THR A 135 -11.77 -3.94 2.09
N ILE A 136 -10.79 -4.84 2.21
CA ILE A 136 -10.99 -6.26 2.46
C ILE A 136 -10.00 -6.72 3.53
N LEU A 137 -10.52 -7.33 4.59
CA LEU A 137 -9.72 -7.83 5.70
C LEU A 137 -8.76 -8.96 5.29
N ASP A 138 -7.48 -8.81 5.60
CA ASP A 138 -6.50 -9.91 5.53
C ASP A 138 -6.66 -10.80 6.76
N ARG A 139 -6.49 -12.11 6.58
CA ARG A 139 -6.90 -13.14 7.55
C ARG A 139 -6.04 -13.19 8.81
N LYS A 140 -4.96 -12.40 8.93
CA LYS A 140 -4.06 -12.44 10.10
C LYS A 140 -3.46 -11.05 10.38
N GLY A 141 -3.74 -10.50 11.56
CA GLY A 141 -2.94 -9.40 12.14
C GLY A 141 -3.47 -7.96 12.01
N GLY A 142 -4.75 -7.76 11.66
CA GLY A 142 -5.35 -6.41 11.62
C GLY A 142 -5.03 -5.60 10.36
N SER A 143 -4.29 -6.15 9.41
CA SER A 143 -4.06 -5.53 8.10
C SER A 143 -5.25 -5.74 7.15
N GLU A 144 -5.52 -4.76 6.30
CA GLU A 144 -6.53 -4.84 5.25
C GLU A 144 -5.92 -4.44 3.91
N PHE A 145 -6.55 -4.88 2.82
CA PHE A 145 -6.28 -4.39 1.48
C PHE A 145 -7.25 -3.26 1.15
N LEU A 146 -6.73 -2.11 0.73
CA LEU A 146 -7.52 -1.02 0.15
C LEU A 146 -7.51 -1.13 -1.37
N TYR A 147 -8.69 -1.29 -1.96
CA TYR A 147 -8.95 -1.27 -3.39
C TYR A 147 -9.48 0.09 -3.79
N ILE A 148 -8.82 0.74 -4.74
CA ILE A 148 -9.21 2.03 -5.31
C ILE A 148 -9.54 1.78 -6.78
N LYS A 149 -10.79 2.01 -7.17
CA LYS A 149 -11.24 1.94 -8.55
C LYS A 149 -11.47 3.34 -9.09
N TYR A 150 -10.86 3.64 -10.22
CA TYR A 150 -11.04 4.90 -10.95
C TYR A 150 -12.21 4.79 -11.94
N LYS A 151 -12.75 5.95 -12.35
CA LYS A 151 -13.84 6.04 -13.34
C LYS A 151 -13.45 5.52 -14.73
N ASN A 152 -12.16 5.51 -15.06
CA ASN A 152 -11.61 4.96 -16.30
C ASN A 152 -11.31 3.44 -16.21
N ASP A 153 -11.93 2.75 -15.27
CA ASP A 153 -11.76 1.32 -14.98
C ASP A 153 -10.34 0.87 -14.57
N LYS A 154 -9.41 1.81 -14.38
CA LYS A 154 -8.15 1.48 -13.71
C LYS A 154 -8.43 1.13 -12.25
N GLU A 155 -7.72 0.14 -11.74
CA GLU A 155 -7.82 -0.31 -10.35
C GLU A 155 -6.43 -0.31 -9.72
N TYR A 156 -6.39 -0.02 -8.42
CA TYR A 156 -5.17 0.10 -7.65
C TYR A 156 -5.36 -0.48 -6.25
N VAL A 157 -4.31 -1.10 -5.69
CA VAL A 157 -4.40 -1.82 -4.41
C VAL A 157 -3.24 -1.49 -3.49
N LEU A 158 -3.56 -1.20 -2.22
CA LEU A 158 -2.63 -0.92 -1.13
C LEU A 158 -2.87 -1.88 0.04
N LEU A 159 -1.82 -2.17 0.81
CA LEU A 159 -1.94 -2.90 2.09
C LEU A 159 -1.70 -1.92 3.24
N GLY A 160 -2.50 -1.98 4.30
CA GLY A 160 -2.41 -1.06 5.42
C GLY A 160 -3.12 -1.58 6.66
N ASN A 161 -3.20 -0.77 7.71
CA ASN A 161 -3.94 -1.11 8.93
C ASN A 161 -5.44 -0.79 8.75
N ALA A 162 -6.30 -1.62 9.34
CA ALA A 162 -7.75 -1.39 9.39
C ALA A 162 -8.10 -0.02 10.01
N ASP A 163 -7.41 0.38 11.08
CA ASP A 163 -7.74 1.62 11.80
C ASP A 163 -7.39 2.86 10.96
N ASP A 164 -6.21 2.88 10.33
CA ASP A 164 -5.81 3.97 9.43
C ASP A 164 -6.79 4.09 8.24
N TYR A 165 -7.29 2.98 7.70
CA TYR A 165 -8.29 3.03 6.63
C TYR A 165 -9.67 3.49 7.09
N ARG A 166 -10.05 3.25 8.35
CA ARG A 166 -11.30 3.82 8.89
C ARG A 166 -11.20 5.34 8.95
N GLU A 167 -10.07 5.85 9.43
CA GLU A 167 -9.81 7.29 9.51
C GLU A 167 -9.77 7.92 8.10
N LEU A 168 -9.05 7.30 7.17
CA LEU A 168 -9.04 7.69 5.75
C LEU A 168 -10.47 7.83 5.20
N PHE A 169 -11.34 6.83 5.45
CA PHE A 169 -12.70 6.82 4.92
C PHE A 169 -13.56 7.91 5.54
N GLN A 170 -13.38 8.21 6.84
CA GLN A 170 -14.08 9.32 7.49
C GLN A 170 -13.69 10.67 6.88
N ILE A 171 -12.40 10.88 6.64
CA ILE A 171 -11.88 12.10 6.02
C ILE A 171 -12.42 12.25 4.60
N VAL A 172 -12.31 11.22 3.77
CA VAL A 172 -12.80 11.25 2.38
C VAL A 172 -14.32 11.44 2.33
N ALA A 173 -15.09 10.79 3.21
CA ALA A 173 -16.54 10.94 3.28
C ALA A 173 -16.99 12.38 3.63
N GLY A 174 -16.17 13.12 4.38
CA GLY A 174 -16.42 14.51 4.74
C GLY A 174 -16.22 15.51 3.58
N LEU A 175 -15.63 15.09 2.46
CA LEU A 175 -15.28 15.98 1.35
C LEU A 175 -16.36 16.05 0.29
N LYS A 176 -16.84 17.27 -0.01
CA LYS A 176 -17.86 17.51 -1.04
C LYS A 176 -17.44 16.98 -2.43
N ILE A 177 -16.16 17.12 -2.79
CA ILE A 177 -15.60 16.65 -4.07
C ILE A 177 -15.59 15.12 -4.19
N ALA A 178 -15.60 14.41 -3.05
CA ALA A 178 -15.57 12.96 -2.95
C ALA A 178 -16.97 12.34 -2.81
N SER A 179 -18.04 13.14 -2.84
CA SER A 179 -19.43 12.66 -2.66
C SER A 179 -19.87 11.56 -3.65
N GLY A 180 -19.22 11.47 -4.82
CA GLY A 180 -19.47 10.43 -5.82
C GLY A 180 -18.68 9.13 -5.61
N ILE A 181 -17.80 9.05 -4.63
CA ILE A 181 -16.97 7.86 -4.36
C ILE A 181 -17.79 6.85 -3.55
N GLU A 182 -17.93 5.63 -4.06
CA GLU A 182 -18.49 4.52 -3.27
C GLU A 182 -17.46 4.06 -2.23
N LEU A 183 -17.69 4.41 -0.96
CA LEU A 183 -16.84 4.01 0.17
C LEU A 183 -17.44 2.80 0.89
N ARG A 184 -16.70 1.68 0.96
CA ARG A 184 -17.07 0.50 1.78
C ARG A 184 -15.92 -0.09 2.55
N LEU A 185 -16.09 -0.25 3.86
CA LEU A 185 -15.19 -1.02 4.70
C LEU A 185 -15.56 -2.51 4.64
N GLN A 186 -14.57 -3.39 4.57
CA GLN A 186 -14.71 -4.85 4.62
C GLN A 186 -15.75 -5.41 3.64
N ASP A 187 -15.66 -5.02 2.37
CA ASP A 187 -16.65 -5.38 1.34
C ASP A 187 -16.67 -6.90 1.07
N LYS A 188 -17.75 -7.54 1.54
CA LYS A 188 -18.00 -8.99 1.37
C LYS A 188 -18.22 -9.38 -0.09
N LYS A 189 -18.83 -8.51 -0.91
CA LYS A 189 -19.09 -8.77 -2.33
C LYS A 189 -17.78 -8.78 -3.11
N LEU A 190 -16.92 -7.79 -2.87
CA LEU A 190 -15.59 -7.73 -3.46
C LEU A 190 -14.75 -8.94 -3.05
N LYS A 191 -14.76 -9.30 -1.76
CA LYS A 191 -14.10 -10.51 -1.25
C LYS A 191 -14.56 -11.79 -1.98
N ARG A 192 -15.86 -11.94 -2.21
CA ARG A 192 -16.44 -13.09 -2.90
C ARG A 192 -16.03 -13.11 -4.38
N GLN A 193 -16.08 -11.97 -5.06
CA GLN A 193 -15.64 -11.83 -6.45
C GLN A 193 -14.17 -12.20 -6.64
N LEU A 194 -13.29 -11.70 -5.78
CA LEU A 194 -11.87 -12.03 -5.84
C LEU A 194 -11.64 -13.53 -5.57
N THR A 195 -12.34 -14.10 -4.58
CA THR A 195 -12.25 -15.54 -4.28
C THR A 195 -12.67 -16.39 -5.49
N LEU A 196 -13.73 -15.99 -6.21
CA LEU A 196 -14.17 -16.67 -7.43
C LEU A 196 -13.13 -16.56 -8.55
N LYS A 197 -12.56 -15.37 -8.79
CA LYS A 197 -11.47 -15.17 -9.76
C LYS A 197 -10.30 -16.12 -9.49
N ARG A 198 -9.92 -16.28 -8.21
CA ARG A 198 -8.89 -17.22 -7.77
C ARG A 198 -9.21 -18.67 -8.06
N SER A 199 -10.44 -19.11 -7.81
CA SER A 199 -10.85 -20.47 -8.14
C SER A 199 -10.75 -20.74 -9.65
N VAL A 200 -11.23 -19.82 -10.49
CA VAL A 200 -11.17 -19.95 -11.95
C VAL A 200 -9.72 -19.99 -12.45
N PHE A 201 -8.87 -19.09 -11.96
CA PHE A 201 -7.45 -19.07 -12.33
C PHE A 201 -6.75 -20.39 -11.97
N ASN A 202 -6.98 -20.90 -10.76
CA ASN A 202 -6.42 -22.18 -10.34
C ASN A 202 -6.86 -23.32 -11.26
N ILE A 203 -8.15 -23.37 -11.62
CA ILE A 203 -8.66 -24.38 -12.56
C ILE A 203 -7.89 -24.30 -13.89
N ILE A 204 -7.76 -23.10 -14.48
CA ILE A 204 -7.03 -22.91 -15.74
C ILE A 204 -5.57 -23.36 -15.62
N MET A 205 -4.87 -22.95 -14.56
CA MET A 205 -3.47 -23.32 -14.35
C MET A 205 -3.28 -24.83 -14.18
N TYR A 206 -4.13 -25.49 -13.37
CA TYR A 206 -4.08 -26.94 -13.22
C TYR A 206 -4.40 -27.65 -14.54
N SER A 207 -5.39 -27.18 -15.30
CA SER A 207 -5.69 -27.72 -16.62
C SER A 207 -4.51 -27.61 -17.58
N LEU A 208 -3.80 -26.48 -17.60
CA LEU A 208 -2.58 -26.31 -18.41
C LEU A 208 -1.48 -27.28 -17.97
N VAL A 209 -1.20 -27.37 -16.67
CA VAL A 209 -0.17 -28.30 -16.15
C VAL A 209 -0.51 -29.75 -16.49
N ILE A 210 -1.77 -30.17 -16.28
CA ILE A 210 -2.23 -31.52 -16.62
C ILE A 210 -2.10 -31.77 -18.13
N TYR A 211 -2.48 -30.81 -18.96
CA TYR A 211 -2.35 -30.91 -20.42
C TYR A 211 -0.90 -31.07 -20.86
N PHE A 212 0.03 -30.26 -20.31
CA PHE A 212 1.45 -30.38 -20.62
C PHE A 212 2.06 -31.69 -20.11
N MET A 213 1.68 -32.14 -18.91
CA MET A 213 2.11 -33.44 -18.39
C MET A 213 1.58 -34.60 -19.24
N TYR A 214 0.30 -34.55 -19.65
CA TYR A 214 -0.29 -35.55 -20.54
C TYR A 214 0.40 -35.58 -21.91
N LYS A 215 0.65 -34.41 -22.51
CA LYS A 215 1.36 -34.30 -23.79
C LYS A 215 2.80 -34.81 -23.69
N ALA A 216 3.49 -34.51 -22.59
CA ALA A 216 4.82 -35.06 -22.32
C ALA A 216 4.77 -36.57 -22.14
N TYR A 217 3.82 -37.09 -21.35
CA TYR A 217 3.62 -38.52 -21.14
C TYR A 217 3.42 -39.28 -22.46
N ILE A 218 2.58 -38.80 -23.37
CA ILE A 218 2.39 -39.41 -24.70
C ILE A 218 3.68 -39.37 -25.53
N ASN A 219 4.38 -38.24 -25.54
CA ASN A 219 5.59 -38.07 -26.36
C ASN A 219 6.80 -38.88 -25.86
N PHE A 220 6.78 -39.38 -24.62
CA PHE A 220 7.87 -40.16 -24.01
C PHE A 220 7.55 -41.65 -23.83
N ILE A 221 6.37 -42.12 -24.24
CA ILE A 221 6.08 -43.56 -24.36
C ILE A 221 6.67 -44.04 -25.71
N PRO A 222 7.54 -45.08 -25.73
CA PRO A 222 8.01 -45.64 -26.98
C PRO A 222 6.83 -46.25 -27.75
N HIS A 223 6.68 -45.88 -29.02
CA HIS A 223 5.77 -46.55 -29.96
C HIS A 223 6.35 -47.89 -30.43
#